data_AF-A0A512RMQ7-F1
#
_entry.id   AF-A0A512RMQ7-F1
#
_cell.length_a   1.000
_cell.length_b   1.000
_cell.length_c   1.000
_cell.angle_alpha   90.00
_cell.angle_beta   90.00
_cell.angle_gamma   90.00
#
_symmetry.space_group_name_H-M   'P 1'
#
loop_
_entity.id
_entity.type
_entity.pdbx_description
1 polymer ?
#
loop_
_entity_poly.entity_id
_entity_poly.type
_entity_poly.pdbx_seq_one_letter_code
_entity_poly.pdbx_strand_id
1 'polypeptide(L)'
;MVTYTAAIIAGLAANGVGPVAGNSTFNTAAVRGVAAGLTFVNHGAAQWGNLLPVNKAFMKALINYFSENATMKYGNARGSLIDNYGQYCAYCGTPVQDTALAIEHCLPKAEFPSEMLNYTNFFLSCPSCNSYKGSNPTYVTSYQFAAANIANPPTYQNVLTGGMVRQVWPNSGMISWRGLPPYLYDVTNNLILVPAVAENLTNRQVSVVQNTVQANIAGYAQPITVAALVTISFSNPTEQLRENNFLNIVQLNAYQPNVYSDRRVTNRTIAWLNVLLSLSNLQAFQVGSQGWLLMLQQIFITAKNAGFFEIWSWLFYLISPPNVQNSIYTYFRTASTNPNQQFYYFPGTNINDLPTQ
;
A
#
# COMPACT_ATOMS: atom_id res chain seq x y z
N MET A 1 -15.51 4.74 -35.01
CA MET A 1 -15.36 4.76 -33.53
C MET A 1 -16.58 4.09 -32.93
N VAL A 2 -16.43 2.92 -32.31
CA VAL A 2 -17.52 2.29 -31.56
C VAL A 2 -17.63 3.04 -30.23
N THR A 3 -18.80 3.61 -29.92
CA THR A 3 -19.03 4.29 -28.63
C THR A 3 -18.92 3.28 -27.48
N TYR A 4 -18.43 3.71 -26.31
CA TYR A 4 -18.24 2.83 -25.14
C TYR A 4 -19.50 2.03 -24.80
N THR A 5 -20.66 2.66 -24.93
CA THR A 5 -21.99 2.06 -24.77
C THR A 5 -22.24 0.89 -25.73
N ALA A 6 -21.89 1.01 -27.01
CA ALA A 6 -22.07 -0.07 -27.99
C ALA A 6 -21.14 -1.27 -27.71
N ALA A 7 -19.94 -1.03 -27.19
CA ALA A 7 -19.02 -2.10 -26.79
C ALA A 7 -19.50 -2.85 -25.53
N ILE A 8 -20.09 -2.14 -24.56
CA ILE A 8 -20.72 -2.75 -23.37
C ILE A 8 -21.88 -3.64 -23.81
N ILE A 9 -22.74 -3.12 -24.69
CA ILE A 9 -23.91 -3.86 -25.19
C ILE A 9 -23.51 -5.12 -25.95
N ALA A 10 -22.56 -5.02 -26.87
CA ALA A 10 -22.09 -6.16 -27.64
C ALA A 10 -21.44 -7.25 -26.76
N GLY A 11 -20.63 -6.85 -25.77
CA GLY A 11 -19.96 -7.79 -24.87
C GLY A 11 -20.92 -8.53 -23.95
N LEU A 12 -21.87 -7.81 -23.33
CA LEU A 12 -22.87 -8.39 -22.43
C LEU A 12 -23.85 -9.30 -23.20
N ALA A 13 -24.31 -8.86 -24.39
CA ALA A 13 -25.21 -9.65 -25.23
C ALA A 13 -24.56 -10.96 -25.71
N ALA A 14 -23.26 -10.94 -26.06
CA ALA A 14 -22.51 -12.14 -26.44
C ALA A 14 -22.42 -13.20 -25.32
N ASN A 15 -22.76 -12.83 -24.07
CA ASN A 15 -22.74 -13.71 -22.91
C ASN A 15 -24.13 -13.85 -22.27
N GLY A 16 -25.20 -13.68 -23.07
CA GLY A 16 -26.58 -13.92 -22.63
C GLY A 16 -27.17 -12.82 -21.76
N VAL A 17 -26.50 -11.68 -21.60
CA VAL A 17 -27.01 -10.54 -20.83
C VAL A 17 -27.51 -9.47 -21.80
N GLY A 18 -28.80 -9.54 -22.13
CA GLY A 18 -29.48 -8.55 -22.95
C GLY A 18 -29.81 -7.26 -22.19
N PRO A 19 -29.95 -6.12 -22.88
CA PRO A 19 -30.54 -4.92 -22.29
C PRO A 19 -31.99 -5.18 -21.87
N VAL A 20 -32.47 -4.46 -20.86
CA VAL A 20 -33.88 -4.51 -20.43
C VAL A 20 -34.74 -4.03 -21.60
N ALA A 21 -35.80 -4.77 -21.92
CA ALA A 21 -36.67 -4.44 -23.05
C ALA A 21 -37.16 -2.97 -22.97
N GLY A 22 -36.91 -2.20 -24.03
CA GLY A 22 -37.27 -0.78 -24.10
C GLY A 22 -36.28 0.20 -23.45
N ASN A 23 -35.12 -0.26 -22.97
CA ASN A 23 -34.09 0.60 -22.36
C ASN A 23 -32.67 0.16 -22.78
N SER A 24 -31.71 1.08 -22.83
CA SER A 24 -30.28 0.80 -22.99
C SER A 24 -29.58 0.33 -21.70
N THR A 25 -30.32 0.13 -20.60
CA THR A 25 -29.80 -0.34 -19.31
C THR A 25 -29.85 -1.87 -19.22
N PHE A 26 -28.89 -2.46 -18.51
CA PHE A 26 -28.82 -3.91 -18.27
C PHE A 26 -29.45 -4.28 -16.93
N ASN A 27 -30.04 -5.48 -16.86
CA ASN A 27 -30.51 -6.03 -15.59
C ASN A 27 -29.30 -6.31 -14.69
N THR A 28 -29.14 -5.48 -13.65
CA THR A 28 -28.11 -5.58 -12.62
C THR A 28 -27.97 -6.98 -12.01
N ALA A 29 -29.08 -7.68 -11.76
CA ALA A 29 -29.05 -9.03 -11.20
C ALA A 29 -28.52 -10.06 -12.21
N ALA A 30 -28.83 -9.90 -13.50
CA ALA A 30 -28.31 -10.75 -14.57
C ALA A 30 -26.80 -10.52 -14.79
N VAL A 31 -26.34 -9.27 -14.80
CA VAL A 31 -24.90 -8.94 -14.88
C VAL A 31 -24.14 -9.52 -13.68
N ARG A 32 -24.68 -9.39 -12.46
CA ARG A 32 -24.11 -10.02 -11.26
C ARG A 32 -24.12 -11.54 -11.35
N GLY A 33 -25.19 -12.15 -11.85
CA GLY A 33 -25.29 -13.59 -12.04
C GLY A 33 -24.22 -14.15 -12.97
N VAL A 34 -23.93 -13.44 -14.08
CA VAL A 34 -22.86 -13.86 -15.00
C VAL A 34 -21.47 -13.60 -14.42
N ALA A 35 -21.23 -12.46 -13.76
CA ALA A 35 -19.98 -12.21 -13.05
C ALA A 35 -19.72 -13.28 -11.96
N ALA A 36 -20.77 -13.68 -11.24
CA ALA A 36 -20.74 -14.74 -10.25
C ALA A 36 -20.55 -16.14 -10.87
N GLY A 37 -21.13 -16.39 -12.04
CA GLY A 37 -20.96 -17.64 -12.80
C GLY A 37 -19.52 -17.88 -13.29
N LEU A 38 -18.75 -16.81 -13.55
CA LEU A 38 -17.30 -16.90 -13.80
C LEU A 38 -16.52 -17.35 -12.56
N THR A 39 -17.06 -17.14 -11.36
CA THR A 39 -16.46 -17.56 -10.07
C THR A 39 -16.80 -18.98 -9.66
N PHE A 40 -18.05 -19.43 -9.82
CA PHE A 40 -18.51 -20.68 -9.21
C PHE A 40 -18.00 -21.97 -9.88
N VAL A 41 -17.34 -21.88 -11.04
CA VAL A 41 -16.62 -23.03 -11.64
C VAL A 41 -15.27 -23.27 -10.95
N ASN A 42 -14.76 -22.33 -10.13
CA ASN A 42 -13.33 -22.26 -9.83
C ASN A 42 -12.94 -22.27 -8.34
N HIS A 43 -13.88 -22.30 -7.40
CA HIS A 43 -13.55 -22.35 -5.97
C HIS A 43 -13.29 -23.76 -5.41
N GLY A 44 -13.33 -24.81 -6.24
CA GLY A 44 -13.20 -26.20 -5.78
C GLY A 44 -12.27 -27.12 -6.59
N ALA A 45 -11.67 -26.67 -7.69
CA ALA A 45 -10.85 -27.53 -8.54
C ALA A 45 -9.37 -27.16 -8.49
N ALA A 46 -8.51 -28.18 -8.46
CA ALA A 46 -7.05 -28.10 -8.58
C ALA A 46 -6.54 -27.55 -9.92
N GLN A 47 -7.39 -26.83 -10.67
CA GLN A 47 -7.20 -26.45 -12.07
C GLN A 47 -7.34 -24.95 -12.29
N TRP A 48 -6.84 -24.19 -11.33
CA TRP A 48 -6.39 -22.81 -11.46
C TRP A 48 -5.66 -22.51 -12.81
N GLY A 49 -4.95 -23.47 -13.40
CA GLY A 49 -4.34 -23.36 -14.75
C GLY A 49 -5.27 -23.48 -15.97
N ASN A 50 -6.57 -23.76 -15.79
CA ASN A 50 -7.55 -23.99 -16.87
C ASN A 50 -8.58 -22.86 -17.00
N LEU A 51 -8.33 -21.68 -16.42
CA LEU A 51 -9.13 -20.50 -16.71
C LEU A 51 -8.94 -20.15 -18.19
N LEU A 52 -9.91 -20.54 -19.04
CA LEU A 52 -9.99 -19.97 -20.38
C LEU A 52 -10.09 -18.46 -20.19
N PRO A 53 -9.19 -17.65 -20.79
CA PRO A 53 -9.24 -16.21 -20.64
C PRO A 53 -10.63 -15.75 -21.07
N VAL A 54 -11.40 -15.23 -20.11
CA VAL A 54 -12.69 -14.63 -20.37
C VAL A 54 -12.50 -13.65 -21.52
N ASN A 55 -13.31 -13.78 -22.58
CA ASN A 55 -13.15 -12.99 -23.80
C ASN A 55 -12.82 -11.53 -23.45
N LYS A 56 -11.66 -11.02 -23.90
CA LYS A 56 -11.18 -9.67 -23.54
C LYS A 56 -12.21 -8.58 -23.83
N ALA A 57 -13.05 -8.76 -24.86
CA ALA A 57 -14.14 -7.84 -25.18
C ALA A 57 -15.26 -7.87 -24.12
N PHE A 58 -15.60 -9.05 -23.60
CA PHE A 58 -16.56 -9.20 -22.52
C PHE A 58 -16.03 -8.64 -21.20
N MET A 59 -14.76 -8.92 -20.87
CA MET A 59 -14.09 -8.33 -19.70
C MET A 59 -14.08 -6.81 -19.74
N LYS A 60 -13.78 -6.24 -20.91
CA LYS A 60 -13.83 -4.79 -21.12
C LYS A 60 -15.25 -4.24 -20.94
N ALA A 61 -16.27 -4.95 -21.43
CA ALA A 61 -17.67 -4.57 -21.25
C ALA A 61 -18.09 -4.58 -19.77
N LEU A 62 -17.72 -5.62 -19.00
CA LEU A 62 -17.99 -5.70 -17.56
C LEU A 62 -17.29 -4.58 -16.78
N ILE A 63 -16.00 -4.35 -17.04
CA ILE A 63 -15.23 -3.28 -16.40
C ILE A 63 -15.89 -1.93 -16.67
N ASN A 64 -16.22 -1.62 -17.91
CA ASN A 64 -16.85 -0.36 -18.26
C ASN A 64 -18.22 -0.22 -17.58
N TYR A 65 -19.03 -1.28 -17.57
CA TYR A 65 -20.34 -1.29 -16.91
C TYR A 65 -20.21 -0.95 -15.42
N PHE A 66 -19.32 -1.60 -14.68
CA PHE A 66 -19.10 -1.31 -13.26
C PHE A 66 -18.33 -0.01 -13.02
N SER A 67 -17.62 0.55 -14.00
CA SER A 67 -16.99 1.87 -13.88
C SER A 67 -17.99 3.02 -14.04
N GLU A 68 -19.03 2.85 -14.86
CA GLU A 68 -19.98 3.89 -15.25
C GLU A 68 -21.32 3.80 -14.50
N ASN A 69 -21.68 2.63 -13.97
CA ASN A 69 -22.94 2.44 -13.24
C ASN A 69 -22.93 3.16 -11.88
N ALA A 70 -23.83 4.13 -11.69
CA ALA A 70 -23.87 4.96 -10.48
C ALA A 70 -24.07 4.16 -9.16
N THR A 71 -24.80 3.05 -9.19
CA THR A 71 -25.12 2.26 -7.98
C THR A 71 -24.15 1.11 -7.74
N MET A 72 -23.44 0.65 -8.78
CA MET A 72 -22.47 -0.45 -8.71
C MET A 72 -21.07 -0.03 -9.13
N LYS A 73 -20.71 1.21 -8.81
CA LYS A 73 -19.36 1.71 -9.03
C LYS A 73 -18.46 1.28 -7.89
N TYR A 74 -17.39 0.56 -8.19
CA TYR A 74 -16.36 0.30 -7.17
C TYR A 74 -15.84 1.61 -6.57
N GLY A 75 -15.81 2.69 -7.36
CA GLY A 75 -15.55 4.08 -6.95
C GLY A 75 -16.33 4.57 -5.73
N ASN A 76 -17.50 3.99 -5.43
CA ASN A 76 -18.31 4.36 -4.27
C ASN A 76 -17.66 3.94 -2.94
N ALA A 77 -16.75 2.96 -2.95
CA ALA A 77 -16.02 2.54 -1.76
C ALA A 77 -14.93 3.54 -1.31
N ARG A 78 -14.60 4.56 -2.12
CA ARG A 78 -13.49 5.49 -1.81
C ARG A 78 -13.70 6.23 -0.50
N GLY A 79 -14.91 6.77 -0.29
CA GLY A 79 -15.25 7.54 0.91
C GLY A 79 -15.07 6.70 2.17
N SER A 80 -15.69 5.52 2.22
CA SER A 80 -15.57 4.62 3.37
C SER A 80 -14.13 4.12 3.56
N LEU A 81 -13.35 3.89 2.50
CA LEU A 81 -11.94 3.55 2.63
C LEU A 81 -11.13 4.71 3.24
N ILE A 82 -11.44 5.96 2.89
CA ILE A 82 -10.79 7.15 3.46
C ILE A 82 -11.19 7.34 4.93
N ASP A 83 -12.47 7.15 5.27
CA ASP A 83 -12.94 7.24 6.65
C ASP A 83 -12.26 6.16 7.52
N ASN A 84 -12.10 4.95 6.97
CA ASN A 84 -11.57 3.79 7.66
C ASN A 84 -10.04 3.73 7.69
N TYR A 85 -9.33 4.26 6.70
CA TYR A 85 -7.86 4.11 6.61
C TYR A 85 -7.13 5.45 6.50
N GLY A 86 -7.84 6.57 6.45
CA GLY A 86 -7.26 7.88 6.21
C GLY A 86 -6.78 8.08 4.77
N GLN A 87 -6.27 9.27 4.52
CA GLN A 87 -5.86 9.73 3.19
C GLN A 87 -4.43 9.34 2.84
N TYR A 88 -4.12 8.05 2.90
CA TYR A 88 -2.79 7.52 2.66
C TYR A 88 -2.79 6.44 1.59
N CYS A 89 -1.70 6.37 0.83
CA CYS A 89 -1.47 5.25 -0.06
C CYS A 89 -1.10 4.00 0.75
N ALA A 90 -1.87 2.92 0.60
CA ALA A 90 -1.61 1.63 1.25
C ALA A 90 -0.29 0.98 0.81
N TYR A 91 0.27 1.38 -0.35
CA TYR A 91 1.53 0.82 -0.86
C TYR A 91 2.79 1.56 -0.45
N CYS A 92 2.75 2.89 -0.30
CA CYS A 92 3.96 3.66 -0.02
C CYS A 92 3.85 4.57 1.20
N GLY A 93 2.69 4.61 1.86
CA GLY A 93 2.45 5.45 3.03
C GLY A 93 2.39 6.95 2.73
N THR A 94 2.51 7.38 1.47
CA THR A 94 2.47 8.81 1.13
C THR A 94 1.06 9.36 1.43
N PRO A 95 0.96 10.54 2.05
CA PRO A 95 -0.30 11.23 2.21
C PRO A 95 -0.71 11.82 0.86
N VAL A 96 -1.98 11.68 0.50
CA VAL A 96 -2.51 12.13 -0.79
C VAL A 96 -3.86 12.77 -0.55
N GLN A 97 -4.10 13.96 -1.11
CA GLN A 97 -5.43 14.57 -1.04
C GLN A 97 -6.49 13.64 -1.63
N ASP A 98 -7.70 13.66 -1.07
CA ASP A 98 -8.80 12.76 -1.46
C ASP A 98 -8.84 12.54 -2.97
N THR A 99 -8.96 13.63 -3.76
CA THR A 99 -9.17 13.64 -5.21
C THR A 99 -8.11 12.89 -6.03
N ALA A 100 -6.93 12.61 -5.48
CA ALA A 100 -5.85 11.90 -6.14
C ALA A 100 -5.71 10.43 -5.71
N LEU A 101 -6.38 9.97 -4.65
CA LEU A 101 -6.38 8.55 -4.23
C LEU A 101 -7.25 7.67 -5.13
N ALA A 102 -6.65 6.75 -5.86
CA ALA A 102 -7.45 5.75 -6.57
C ALA A 102 -7.90 4.65 -5.61
N ILE A 103 -9.08 4.09 -5.86
CA ILE A 103 -9.39 2.74 -5.39
C ILE A 103 -8.59 1.79 -6.23
N GLU A 104 -7.79 0.97 -5.56
CA GLU A 104 -6.98 -0.05 -6.18
C GLU A 104 -7.48 -1.43 -5.78
N HIS A 105 -7.49 -2.34 -6.75
CA HIS A 105 -7.84 -3.74 -6.54
C HIS A 105 -6.57 -4.53 -6.22
N CYS A 106 -6.57 -5.29 -5.13
CA CYS A 106 -5.48 -6.22 -4.82
C CYS A 106 -5.28 -7.23 -5.94
N LEU A 107 -6.36 -7.93 -6.25
CA LEU A 107 -6.49 -8.80 -7.41
C LEU A 107 -7.09 -7.97 -8.55
N PRO A 108 -6.35 -7.72 -9.65
CA PRO A 108 -6.77 -6.79 -10.68
C PRO A 108 -8.05 -7.27 -11.37
N LYS A 109 -9.01 -6.36 -11.53
CA LYS A 109 -10.33 -6.62 -12.15
C LYS A 109 -10.30 -7.21 -13.57
N ALA A 110 -9.18 -7.04 -14.29
CA ALA A 110 -8.97 -7.60 -15.62
C ALA A 110 -8.69 -9.12 -15.58
N GLU A 111 -8.10 -9.59 -14.48
CA GLU A 111 -7.74 -11.00 -14.25
C GLU A 111 -8.76 -11.67 -13.31
N PHE A 112 -9.38 -10.89 -12.41
CA PHE A 112 -10.29 -11.36 -11.36
C PHE A 112 -11.62 -10.55 -11.37
N PRO A 113 -12.48 -10.71 -12.40
CA PRO A 113 -13.72 -9.93 -12.55
C PRO A 113 -14.70 -10.07 -11.39
N SER A 114 -14.73 -11.22 -10.73
CA SER A 114 -15.59 -11.47 -9.56
C SER A 114 -15.23 -10.61 -8.36
N GLU A 115 -13.97 -10.21 -8.27
CA GLU A 115 -13.44 -9.40 -7.16
C GLU A 115 -13.59 -7.91 -7.42
N MET A 116 -14.20 -7.53 -8.54
CA MET A 116 -14.28 -6.14 -8.98
C MET A 116 -15.13 -5.27 -8.05
N LEU A 117 -16.12 -5.86 -7.39
CA LEU A 117 -17.01 -5.21 -6.41
C LEU A 117 -16.75 -5.66 -4.96
N ASN A 118 -15.78 -6.55 -4.74
CA ASN A 118 -15.51 -7.08 -3.42
C ASN A 118 -14.72 -6.05 -2.60
N TYR A 119 -15.34 -5.52 -1.54
CA TYR A 119 -14.74 -4.49 -0.69
C TYR A 119 -13.41 -4.95 -0.07
N THR A 120 -13.29 -6.23 0.29
CA THR A 120 -12.06 -6.77 0.89
C THR A 120 -10.91 -6.89 -0.11
N ASN A 121 -11.19 -6.71 -1.40
CA ASN A 121 -10.20 -6.62 -2.47
C ASN A 121 -9.75 -5.18 -2.73
N PHE A 122 -10.28 -4.18 -2.01
CA PHE A 122 -9.99 -2.76 -2.25
C PHE A 122 -9.04 -2.15 -1.23
N PHE A 123 -8.26 -1.17 -1.68
CA PHE A 123 -7.51 -0.24 -0.82
C PHE A 123 -7.23 1.07 -1.56
N LEU A 124 -6.63 2.04 -0.86
CA LEU A 124 -6.29 3.35 -1.41
C LEU A 124 -4.86 3.35 -1.99
N SER A 125 -4.71 3.88 -3.20
CA SER A 125 -3.40 3.97 -3.88
C SER A 125 -3.15 5.37 -4.43
N CYS A 126 -1.90 5.85 -4.33
CA CYS A 126 -1.50 7.10 -4.98
C CYS A 126 -1.33 6.89 -6.50
N PRO A 127 -1.34 7.97 -7.31
CA PRO A 127 -1.21 7.86 -8.76
C PRO A 127 0.04 7.09 -9.21
N SER A 128 1.20 7.32 -8.57
CA SER A 128 2.45 6.62 -8.92
C SER A 128 2.34 5.12 -8.64
N CYS A 129 1.93 4.71 -7.44
CA CYS A 129 1.80 3.29 -7.09
C CYS A 129 0.76 2.57 -7.96
N ASN A 130 -0.39 3.20 -8.20
CA ASN A 130 -1.42 2.68 -9.11
C ASN A 130 -0.86 2.51 -10.53
N SER A 131 -0.15 3.51 -11.04
CA SER A 131 0.45 3.47 -12.38
C SER A 131 1.48 2.35 -12.54
N TYR A 132 2.36 2.15 -11.55
CA TYR A 132 3.36 1.06 -11.62
C TYR A 132 2.72 -0.32 -11.52
N LYS A 133 1.75 -0.48 -10.62
CA LYS A 133 1.03 -1.75 -10.48
C LYS A 133 0.30 -2.11 -11.77
N GLY A 134 -0.46 -1.16 -12.32
CA GLY A 134 -1.28 -1.39 -13.50
C GLY A 134 -2.20 -2.60 -13.34
N SER A 135 -2.15 -3.55 -14.28
CA SER A 135 -2.95 -4.79 -14.23
C SER A 135 -2.21 -5.97 -13.58
N ASN A 136 -1.16 -5.72 -12.79
CA ASN A 136 -0.46 -6.74 -12.02
C ASN A 136 -1.04 -6.86 -10.60
N PRO A 137 -0.84 -8.00 -9.91
CA PRO A 137 -0.28 -9.25 -10.43
C PRO A 137 -1.20 -9.93 -11.44
N THR A 138 -0.63 -10.51 -12.50
CA THR A 138 -1.36 -11.41 -13.41
C THR A 138 -1.81 -12.66 -12.66
N TYR A 139 -2.68 -13.46 -13.27
CA TYR A 139 -3.04 -14.77 -12.75
C TYR A 139 -1.82 -15.62 -12.29
N VAL A 140 -0.81 -15.74 -13.16
CA VAL A 140 0.40 -16.55 -12.90
C VAL A 140 1.18 -15.99 -11.72
N THR A 141 1.34 -14.67 -11.66
CA THR A 141 2.05 -14.00 -10.58
C THR A 141 1.33 -14.17 -9.24
N SER A 142 0.01 -14.03 -9.24
CA SER A 142 -0.86 -14.26 -8.07
C SER A 142 -0.77 -15.70 -7.57
N TYR A 143 -0.76 -16.69 -8.47
CA TYR A 143 -0.55 -18.09 -8.11
C TYR A 143 0.83 -18.31 -7.49
N GLN A 144 1.90 -17.76 -8.07
CA GLN A 144 3.26 -17.86 -7.53
C GLN A 144 3.36 -17.26 -6.12
N PHE A 145 2.64 -16.17 -5.84
CA PHE A 145 2.60 -15.56 -4.50
C PHE A 145 1.98 -16.47 -3.45
N ALA A 146 1.00 -17.29 -3.83
CA ALA A 146 0.27 -18.19 -2.94
C ALA A 146 0.92 -19.57 -2.80
N ALA A 147 1.41 -20.14 -3.91
CA ALA A 147 2.06 -21.46 -3.98
C ALA A 147 3.36 -21.52 -3.17
N ALA A 148 3.93 -20.35 -2.88
CA ALA A 148 5.09 -20.14 -2.05
C ALA A 148 5.11 -20.94 -0.72
N ASN A 149 3.98 -21.09 -0.02
CA ASN A 149 3.97 -21.62 1.36
C ASN A 149 2.80 -22.55 1.69
N ILE A 150 2.11 -23.15 0.71
CA ILE A 150 0.84 -23.84 0.97
C ILE A 150 0.73 -25.14 0.17
N ALA A 151 0.07 -26.13 0.77
CA ALA A 151 -0.26 -27.41 0.13
C ALA A 151 -0.87 -27.19 -1.25
N ASN A 152 -0.41 -27.99 -2.22
CA ASN A 152 -0.76 -27.81 -3.62
C ASN A 152 -2.17 -28.36 -3.89
N PRO A 153 -3.12 -27.59 -4.46
CA PRO A 153 -3.03 -26.20 -4.93
C PRO A 153 -3.49 -25.15 -3.90
N PRO A 154 -2.99 -23.90 -3.99
CA PRO A 154 -3.39 -22.81 -3.11
C PRO A 154 -4.90 -22.49 -3.21
N THR A 155 -5.51 -22.13 -2.08
CA THR A 155 -6.91 -21.69 -2.05
C THR A 155 -7.06 -20.24 -2.53
N TYR A 156 -8.29 -19.84 -2.90
CA TYR A 156 -8.61 -18.45 -3.21
C TYR A 156 -8.16 -17.47 -2.10
N GLN A 157 -8.41 -17.82 -0.85
CA GLN A 157 -8.03 -16.98 0.28
C GLN A 157 -6.51 -16.79 0.35
N ASN A 158 -5.74 -17.80 -0.05
CA ASN A 158 -4.28 -17.68 -0.08
C ASN A 158 -3.78 -16.74 -1.16
N VAL A 159 -4.44 -16.71 -2.32
CA VAL A 159 -4.14 -15.77 -3.40
C VAL A 159 -4.49 -14.34 -2.98
N LEU A 160 -5.67 -14.13 -2.40
CA LEU A 160 -6.09 -12.83 -1.88
C LEU A 160 -5.17 -12.34 -0.76
N THR A 161 -4.90 -13.18 0.26
CA THR A 161 -3.98 -12.87 1.36
C THR A 161 -2.56 -12.62 0.85
N GLY A 162 -2.09 -13.35 -0.17
CA GLY A 162 -0.80 -13.14 -0.81
C GLY A 162 -0.64 -11.74 -1.42
N GLY A 163 -1.71 -11.17 -1.99
CA GLY A 163 -1.71 -9.79 -2.46
C GLY A 163 -1.98 -8.76 -1.35
N MET A 164 -2.90 -9.05 -0.42
CA MET A 164 -3.39 -8.10 0.60
C MET A 164 -2.41 -7.87 1.76
N VAL A 165 -1.63 -8.87 2.17
CA VAL A 165 -0.74 -8.79 3.34
C VAL A 165 0.39 -7.75 3.16
N ARG A 166 0.62 -7.27 1.94
CA ARG A 166 1.78 -6.42 1.58
C ARG A 166 1.45 -4.95 1.40
N GLN A 167 0.38 -4.50 2.03
CA GLN A 167 0.18 -3.08 2.27
C GLN A 167 1.18 -2.61 3.35
N VAL A 168 1.79 -1.45 3.16
CA VAL A 168 2.70 -0.83 4.13
C VAL A 168 1.97 -0.57 5.46
N TRP A 169 0.63 -0.39 5.44
CA TRP A 169 -0.26 -0.21 6.61
C TRP A 169 -1.76 -0.12 6.20
N PRO A 170 -2.79 -0.41 7.06
CA PRO A 170 -2.98 -1.58 7.90
C PRO A 170 -4.39 -2.18 7.71
N ASN A 171 -4.44 -3.40 7.22
CA ASN A 171 -5.49 -4.34 7.64
C ASN A 171 -4.90 -5.70 7.99
N SER A 172 -3.58 -5.87 7.98
CA SER A 172 -2.92 -7.17 8.00
C SER A 172 -2.17 -7.51 9.30
N GLY A 173 -2.22 -6.64 10.32
CA GLY A 173 -1.78 -6.96 11.68
C GLY A 173 -0.63 -6.12 12.26
N MET A 174 -0.18 -6.53 13.44
CA MET A 174 0.71 -5.80 14.35
C MET A 174 2.11 -5.44 13.79
N ILE A 175 2.49 -6.08 12.69
CA ILE A 175 3.87 -6.16 12.20
C ILE A 175 3.97 -5.93 10.69
N SER A 176 2.91 -5.47 10.02
CA SER A 176 2.88 -5.33 8.55
C SER A 176 4.02 -4.44 8.01
N TRP A 177 4.38 -3.40 8.75
CA TRP A 177 5.54 -2.53 8.47
C TRP A 177 6.90 -3.25 8.55
N ARG A 178 7.02 -4.34 9.32
CA ARG A 178 8.27 -5.10 9.45
C ARG A 178 8.62 -5.90 8.20
N GLY A 179 7.64 -6.14 7.31
CA GLY A 179 7.87 -6.86 6.05
C GLY A 179 8.64 -6.03 5.01
N LEU A 180 8.72 -4.72 5.19
CA LEU A 180 9.31 -3.77 4.24
C LEU A 180 10.28 -2.80 4.95
N PRO A 181 11.34 -3.31 5.62
CA PRO A 181 12.19 -2.46 6.44
C PRO A 181 12.98 -1.48 5.56
N PRO A 182 12.92 -0.18 5.86
CA PRO A 182 13.70 0.83 5.16
C PRO A 182 15.14 0.88 5.70
N TYR A 183 16.08 1.17 4.80
CA TYR A 183 17.47 1.44 5.12
C TYR A 183 17.91 2.72 4.43
N LEU A 184 18.80 3.47 5.06
CA LEU A 184 19.41 4.64 4.45
C LEU A 184 20.59 4.20 3.57
N TYR A 185 20.53 4.56 2.29
CA TYR A 185 21.57 4.30 1.31
C TYR A 185 22.37 5.57 1.05
N ASP A 186 23.69 5.41 0.91
CA ASP A 186 24.53 6.36 0.23
C ASP A 186 24.43 6.10 -1.27
N VAL A 187 23.75 7.02 -1.96
CA VAL A 187 23.54 6.95 -3.41
C VAL A 187 24.86 7.18 -4.16
N THR A 188 25.75 8.00 -3.60
CA THR A 188 27.01 8.40 -4.22
C THR A 188 27.96 7.21 -4.34
N ASN A 189 28.05 6.42 -3.27
CA ASN A 189 28.92 5.24 -3.20
C ASN A 189 28.18 3.92 -3.44
N ASN A 190 26.87 3.97 -3.74
CA ASN A 190 26.01 2.82 -4.00
C ASN A 190 26.08 1.74 -2.89
N LEU A 191 25.93 2.15 -1.63
CA LEU A 191 26.02 1.26 -0.48
C LEU A 191 24.94 1.53 0.57
N ILE A 192 24.59 0.50 1.34
CA ILE A 192 23.74 0.61 2.52
C ILE A 192 24.59 1.20 3.65
N LEU A 193 24.13 2.29 4.26
CA LEU A 193 24.78 2.82 5.46
C LEU A 193 24.55 1.86 6.63
N VAL A 194 25.62 1.54 7.35
CA VAL A 194 25.53 0.70 8.55
C VAL A 194 24.67 1.38 9.63
N PRO A 195 23.95 0.63 10.49
CA PRO A 195 23.05 1.18 11.50
C PRO A 195 23.63 2.33 12.34
N ALA A 196 24.85 2.17 12.84
CA ALA A 196 25.54 3.18 13.66
C ALA A 196 25.73 4.54 12.96
N VAL A 197 25.76 4.55 11.63
CA VAL A 197 25.84 5.76 10.81
C VAL A 197 24.44 6.22 10.38
N ALA A 198 23.61 5.31 9.86
CA ALA A 198 22.28 5.61 9.31
C ALA A 198 21.30 6.18 10.35
N GLU A 199 21.38 5.69 11.58
CA GLU A 199 20.47 6.00 12.69
C GLU A 199 21.02 7.08 13.61
N ASN A 200 22.16 7.68 13.25
CA ASN A 200 22.78 8.71 14.06
C ASN A 200 21.89 9.97 14.12
N LEU A 201 21.56 10.39 15.35
CA LEU A 201 20.68 11.53 15.60
C LEU A 201 21.25 12.89 15.19
N THR A 202 22.50 12.96 14.71
CA THR A 202 23.09 14.17 14.13
C THR A 202 22.84 14.30 12.62
N ASN A 203 22.32 13.25 11.96
CA ASN A 203 22.06 13.28 10.52
C ASN A 203 20.98 14.32 10.18
N ARG A 204 21.22 15.19 9.20
CA ARG A 204 20.30 16.28 8.84
C ARG A 204 20.16 16.44 7.34
N GLN A 205 18.94 16.68 6.88
CA GLN A 205 18.71 17.15 5.53
C GLN A 205 19.36 18.53 5.34
N VAL A 206 20.09 18.68 4.25
CA VAL A 206 20.68 19.96 3.82
C VAL A 206 19.79 20.59 2.75
N SER A 207 19.46 19.83 1.71
CA SER A 207 18.66 20.32 0.60
C SER A 207 17.97 19.16 -0.14
N VAL A 208 16.97 19.54 -0.95
CA VAL A 208 16.35 18.63 -1.92
C VAL A 208 16.50 19.29 -3.29
N VAL A 209 17.28 18.68 -4.17
CA VAL A 209 17.58 19.21 -5.50
C VAL A 209 17.31 18.12 -6.52
N GLN A 210 16.55 18.42 -7.57
CA GLN A 210 16.30 17.47 -8.66
C GLN A 210 15.75 16.11 -8.19
N ASN A 211 14.84 16.13 -7.22
CA ASN A 211 14.27 14.93 -6.58
C ASN A 211 15.29 14.06 -5.80
N THR A 212 16.49 14.58 -5.55
CA THR A 212 17.51 13.94 -4.71
C THR A 212 17.60 14.64 -3.35
N VAL A 213 17.95 13.89 -2.30
CA VAL A 213 18.09 14.44 -0.94
C VAL A 213 19.57 14.50 -0.59
N GLN A 214 20.07 15.70 -0.33
CA GLN A 214 21.40 15.92 0.22
C GLN A 214 21.31 15.99 1.74
N ALA A 215 22.17 15.26 2.43
CA ALA A 215 22.17 15.22 3.89
C ALA A 215 23.59 15.23 4.46
N ASN A 216 23.74 15.90 5.60
CA ASN A 216 24.88 15.69 6.49
C ASN A 216 24.69 14.34 7.16
N ILE A 217 25.65 13.44 6.97
CA ILE A 217 25.63 12.08 7.51
C ILE A 217 26.85 11.89 8.42
N ALA A 218 26.63 11.31 9.60
CA ALA A 218 27.68 11.05 10.56
C ALA A 218 28.84 10.26 9.94
N GLY A 219 30.07 10.71 10.17
CA GLY A 219 31.28 10.11 9.59
C GLY A 219 31.64 10.59 8.18
N TYR A 220 30.79 11.39 7.53
CA TYR A 220 31.10 12.03 6.24
C TYR A 220 31.51 13.49 6.46
N ALA A 221 32.58 13.91 5.76
CA ALA A 221 33.11 15.27 5.89
C ALA A 221 32.27 16.34 5.17
N GLN A 222 31.47 15.93 4.19
CA GLN A 222 30.62 16.79 3.38
C GLN A 222 29.23 16.16 3.23
N PRO A 223 28.18 16.95 2.91
CA PRO A 223 26.87 16.40 2.59
C PRO A 223 26.96 15.39 1.44
N ILE A 224 26.22 14.29 1.56
CA ILE A 224 26.11 13.25 0.54
C ILE A 224 24.67 13.07 0.07
N THR A 225 24.52 12.49 -1.12
CA THR A 225 23.20 12.10 -1.64
C THR A 225 22.74 10.83 -0.95
N VAL A 226 21.56 10.86 -0.33
CA VAL A 226 20.99 9.71 0.36
C VAL A 226 19.60 9.35 -0.14
N ALA A 227 19.23 8.08 0.05
CA ALA A 227 17.90 7.57 -0.24
C ALA A 227 17.47 6.53 0.81
N ALA A 228 16.26 6.66 1.35
CA ALA A 228 15.64 5.63 2.17
C ALA A 228 14.97 4.59 1.25
N LEU A 229 15.59 3.41 1.11
CA LEU A 229 15.11 2.33 0.25
C LEU A 229 14.65 1.15 1.09
N VAL A 230 13.59 0.48 0.64
CA VAL A 230 13.11 -0.75 1.28
C VAL A 230 14.05 -1.88 0.90
N THR A 231 14.66 -2.51 1.89
CA THR A 231 15.52 -3.68 1.65
C THR A 231 14.91 -4.86 2.35
N ILE A 232 14.89 -6.01 1.68
CA ILE A 232 14.18 -7.18 2.18
C ILE A 232 15.16 -8.33 2.23
N SER A 233 15.29 -8.93 3.41
CA SER A 233 16.16 -10.09 3.64
C SER A 233 15.42 -11.09 4.51
N PHE A 234 14.87 -12.12 3.87
CA PHE A 234 14.27 -13.27 4.55
C PHE A 234 15.19 -14.48 4.39
N SER A 235 15.36 -15.24 5.48
CA SER A 235 16.09 -16.52 5.44
C SER A 235 15.36 -17.57 4.60
N ASN A 236 14.03 -17.48 4.52
CA ASN A 236 13.21 -18.31 3.66
C ASN A 236 13.23 -17.75 2.22
N PRO A 237 13.81 -18.48 1.23
CA PRO A 237 13.91 -18.02 -0.16
C PRO A 237 12.58 -17.70 -0.81
N THR A 238 11.52 -18.39 -0.38
CA THR A 238 10.19 -18.20 -0.88
C THR A 238 9.58 -16.89 -0.39
N GLU A 239 9.77 -16.57 0.89
CA GLU A 239 9.38 -15.27 1.42
C GLU A 239 10.17 -14.16 0.73
N GLN A 240 11.47 -14.35 0.53
CA GLN A 240 12.31 -13.43 -0.21
C GLN A 240 11.79 -13.15 -1.64
N LEU A 241 11.51 -14.20 -2.42
CA LEU A 241 10.99 -14.06 -3.78
C LEU A 241 9.66 -13.31 -3.82
N ARG A 242 8.76 -13.66 -2.91
CA ARG A 242 7.43 -13.06 -2.78
C ARG A 242 7.52 -11.56 -2.50
N GLU A 243 8.41 -11.14 -1.62
CA GLU A 243 8.60 -9.72 -1.31
C GLU A 243 9.33 -8.94 -2.41
N ASN A 244 10.32 -9.57 -3.06
CA ASN A 244 10.97 -9.01 -4.24
C ASN A 244 9.94 -8.72 -5.35
N ASN A 245 9.00 -9.63 -5.56
CA ASN A 245 7.95 -9.44 -6.55
C ASN A 245 7.04 -8.26 -6.21
N PHE A 246 6.69 -8.07 -4.94
CA PHE A 246 5.93 -6.91 -4.51
C PHE A 246 6.69 -5.61 -4.81
N LEU A 247 7.96 -5.51 -4.39
CA LEU A 247 8.80 -4.35 -4.68
C LEU A 247 8.89 -4.06 -6.18
N ASN A 248 8.96 -5.10 -7.01
CA ASN A 248 9.01 -4.98 -8.46
C ASN A 248 7.68 -4.52 -9.08
N ILE A 249 6.53 -4.91 -8.53
CA ILE A 249 5.22 -4.49 -9.05
C ILE A 249 4.98 -3.00 -8.80
N VAL A 250 5.17 -2.55 -7.56
CA VAL A 250 4.88 -1.16 -7.18
C VAL A 250 6.08 -0.24 -7.31
N GLN A 251 7.27 -0.78 -7.60
CA GLN A 251 8.50 -0.04 -7.84
C GLN A 251 8.83 0.91 -6.68
N LEU A 252 8.72 0.46 -5.42
CA LEU A 252 8.87 1.32 -4.24
C LEU A 252 10.26 1.93 -4.06
N ASN A 253 11.26 1.35 -4.72
CA ASN A 253 12.64 1.83 -4.74
C ASN A 253 13.01 2.50 -6.07
N ALA A 254 12.05 2.74 -6.97
CA ALA A 254 12.31 3.52 -8.18
C ALA A 254 12.74 4.93 -7.79
N TYR A 255 14.06 5.14 -7.87
CA TYR A 255 14.72 6.38 -7.52
C TYR A 255 15.36 6.95 -8.78
N GLN A 256 14.75 8.00 -9.32
CA GLN A 256 15.19 8.63 -10.54
C GLN A 256 15.37 10.13 -10.30
N PRO A 257 16.63 10.63 -10.33
CA PRO A 257 16.89 12.07 -10.34
C PRO A 257 16.15 12.74 -11.50
N ASN A 258 15.72 13.98 -11.30
CA ASN A 258 14.97 14.80 -12.27
C ASN A 258 13.57 14.31 -12.67
N VAL A 259 13.09 13.20 -12.09
CA VAL A 259 11.72 12.70 -12.35
C VAL A 259 10.80 13.13 -11.20
N TYR A 260 9.98 14.15 -11.43
CA TYR A 260 9.13 14.73 -10.38
C TYR A 260 7.73 14.11 -10.28
N SER A 261 7.34 13.26 -11.24
CA SER A 261 6.08 12.52 -11.20
C SER A 261 6.09 11.42 -10.13
N ASP A 262 7.27 11.04 -9.64
CA ASP A 262 7.44 10.08 -8.56
C ASP A 262 8.45 10.61 -7.54
N ARG A 263 7.94 11.05 -6.40
CA ARG A 263 8.74 11.57 -5.29
C ARG A 263 8.73 10.65 -4.07
N ARG A 264 8.31 9.39 -4.24
CA ARG A 264 8.08 8.47 -3.11
C ARG A 264 9.37 8.22 -2.33
N VAL A 265 10.47 7.89 -3.01
CA VAL A 265 11.77 7.68 -2.35
C VAL A 265 12.27 8.97 -1.71
N THR A 266 12.15 10.11 -2.39
CA THR A 266 12.56 11.42 -1.87
C THR A 266 11.81 11.77 -0.59
N ASN A 267 10.49 11.67 -0.60
CA ASN A 267 9.66 11.98 0.56
C ASN A 267 9.86 10.98 1.70
N ARG A 268 10.07 9.69 1.40
CA ARG A 268 10.45 8.68 2.40
C ARG A 268 11.80 9.01 3.05
N THR A 269 12.75 9.49 2.27
CA THR A 269 14.08 9.91 2.76
C THR A 269 13.97 11.16 3.65
N ILE A 270 13.13 12.12 3.27
CA ILE A 270 12.81 13.28 4.10
C ILE A 270 12.16 12.83 5.42
N ALA A 271 11.22 11.87 5.38
CA ALA A 271 10.62 11.31 6.58
C ALA A 271 11.66 10.65 7.50
N TRP A 272 12.62 9.91 6.96
CA TRP A 272 13.73 9.34 7.74
C TRP A 272 14.51 10.41 8.49
N LEU A 273 14.95 11.46 7.79
CA LEU A 273 15.74 12.54 8.39
C LEU A 273 14.91 13.36 9.39
N ASN A 274 13.61 13.53 9.15
CA ASN A 274 12.70 14.17 10.09
C ASN A 274 12.55 13.37 11.39
N VAL A 275 12.50 12.03 11.33
CA VAL A 275 12.48 11.21 12.54
C VAL A 275 13.74 11.45 13.38
N LEU A 276 14.92 11.44 12.76
CA LEU A 276 16.18 11.65 13.47
C LEU A 276 16.27 13.06 14.09
N LEU A 277 15.80 14.08 13.37
CA LEU A 277 15.70 15.44 13.90
C LEU A 277 14.71 15.51 15.09
N SER A 278 13.53 14.91 14.96
CA SER A 278 12.52 14.85 16.02
C SER A 278 13.05 14.19 17.29
N LEU A 279 13.73 13.05 17.15
CA LEU A 279 14.34 12.32 18.27
C LEU A 279 15.48 13.12 18.90
N SER A 280 16.34 13.74 18.09
CA SER A 280 17.41 14.61 18.59
C SER A 280 16.86 15.79 19.39
N ASN A 281 15.81 16.44 18.88
CA ASN A 281 15.17 17.56 19.58
C ASN A 281 14.53 17.09 20.89
N LEU A 282 13.85 15.93 20.88
CA LEU A 282 13.24 15.37 22.07
C LEU A 282 14.29 15.03 23.14
N GLN A 283 15.46 14.48 22.77
CA GLN A 283 16.55 14.21 23.70
C GLN A 283 17.17 15.48 24.29
N ALA A 284 17.27 16.55 23.49
CA ALA A 284 17.76 17.84 23.95
C ALA A 284 16.72 18.62 24.79
N PHE A 285 15.45 18.20 24.75
CA PHE A 285 14.36 18.93 25.39
C PHE A 285 14.31 18.66 26.90
N GLN A 286 14.97 19.51 27.68
CA GLN A 286 15.00 19.44 29.14
C GLN A 286 13.78 20.13 29.77
N VAL A 287 12.65 19.42 29.80
CA VAL A 287 11.42 19.88 30.46
C VAL A 287 10.82 18.74 31.30
N GLY A 288 9.91 19.06 32.21
CA GLY A 288 9.15 18.06 32.96
C GLY A 288 8.25 17.18 32.06
N SER A 289 7.62 16.18 32.66
CA SER A 289 6.78 15.17 31.97
C SER A 289 5.73 15.78 31.02
N GLN A 290 5.10 16.89 31.40
CA GLN A 290 4.09 17.56 30.56
C GLN A 290 4.68 18.10 29.26
N GLY A 291 5.85 18.74 29.32
CA GLY A 291 6.48 19.28 28.12
C GLY A 291 6.97 18.17 27.19
N TRP A 292 7.43 17.05 27.75
CA TRP A 292 7.79 15.86 26.98
C TRP A 292 6.58 15.29 26.20
N LEU A 293 5.40 15.20 26.85
CA LEU A 293 4.16 14.76 26.20
C LEU A 293 3.72 15.70 25.06
N LEU A 294 3.84 17.01 25.25
CA LEU A 294 3.52 17.99 24.20
C LEU A 294 4.47 17.85 22.99
N MET A 295 5.76 17.61 23.25
CA MET A 295 6.73 17.36 22.18
C MET A 295 6.41 16.06 21.43
N LEU A 296 6.03 14.99 22.12
CA LEU A 296 5.56 13.76 21.47
C LEU A 296 4.34 13.99 20.60
N GLN A 297 3.35 14.75 21.07
CA GLN A 297 2.17 15.09 20.27
C GLN A 297 2.56 15.82 18.97
N GLN A 298 3.50 16.77 19.07
CA GLN A 298 4.00 17.49 17.89
C GLN A 298 4.73 16.55 16.91
N ILE A 299 5.51 15.60 17.41
CA ILE A 299 6.17 14.57 16.59
C ILE A 299 5.13 13.71 15.88
N PHE A 300 4.05 13.32 16.57
CA PHE A 300 3.01 12.47 15.98
C PHE A 300 2.17 13.21 14.92
N ILE A 301 1.89 14.50 15.14
CA ILE A 301 1.28 15.36 14.11
C ILE A 301 2.20 15.48 12.89
N THR A 302 3.51 15.62 13.12
CA THR A 302 4.50 15.66 12.04
C THR A 302 4.51 14.37 11.24
N ALA A 303 4.53 13.21 11.92
CA ALA A 303 4.44 11.90 11.29
C ALA A 303 3.14 11.74 10.50
N LYS A 304 2.00 12.15 11.07
CA LYS A 304 0.69 12.14 10.41
C LYS A 304 0.73 12.89 9.07
N ASN A 305 1.26 14.12 9.08
CA ASN A 305 1.28 14.97 7.90
C ASN A 305 2.35 14.56 6.87
N ALA A 306 3.46 13.96 7.31
CA ALA A 306 4.50 13.46 6.43
C ALA A 306 4.13 12.12 5.77
N GLY A 307 3.32 11.30 6.45
CA GLY A 307 3.10 9.91 6.11
C GLY A 307 4.34 9.05 6.33
N PHE A 308 4.49 7.99 5.52
CA PHE A 308 5.60 7.02 5.61
C PHE A 308 5.74 6.41 7.02
N PHE A 309 4.63 6.02 7.64
CA PHE A 309 4.57 5.53 9.02
C PHE A 309 5.45 4.32 9.29
N GLU A 310 5.79 3.56 8.26
CA GLU A 310 6.78 2.48 8.35
C GLU A 310 8.15 3.00 8.79
N ILE A 311 8.57 4.17 8.30
CA ILE A 311 9.86 4.81 8.66
C ILE A 311 9.85 5.23 10.13
N TRP A 312 8.79 5.92 10.55
CA TRP A 312 8.62 6.37 11.93
C TRP A 312 8.59 5.17 12.89
N SER A 313 7.81 4.16 12.58
CA SER A 313 7.68 2.94 13.40
C SER A 313 9.02 2.20 13.50
N TRP A 314 9.72 2.05 12.38
CA TRP A 314 11.00 1.35 12.30
C TRP A 314 12.07 2.04 13.12
N LEU A 315 12.26 3.35 12.94
CA LEU A 315 13.28 4.10 13.67
C LEU A 315 12.95 4.27 15.15
N PHE A 316 11.67 4.46 15.51
CA PHE A 316 11.28 4.46 16.92
C PHE A 316 11.52 3.09 17.58
N TYR A 317 11.26 2.00 16.86
CA TYR A 317 11.53 0.66 17.36
C TYR A 317 13.03 0.43 17.59
N LEU A 318 13.89 0.84 16.67
CA LEU A 318 15.34 0.65 16.78
C LEU A 318 15.96 1.53 17.86
N ILE A 319 15.59 2.81 17.93
CA ILE A 319 16.22 3.80 18.80
C ILE A 319 15.57 3.83 20.20
N SER A 320 14.29 3.51 20.30
CA SER A 320 13.51 3.54 21.54
C SER A 320 12.62 2.27 21.67
N PRO A 321 13.22 1.06 21.76
CA PRO A 321 12.47 -0.19 21.73
C PRO A 321 11.49 -0.36 22.90
N PRO A 322 10.53 -1.30 22.82
CA PRO A 322 9.44 -1.45 23.80
C PRO A 322 9.88 -1.72 25.24
N ASN A 323 11.09 -2.29 25.42
CA ASN A 323 11.69 -2.59 26.71
C ASN A 323 12.28 -1.34 27.41
N VAL A 324 12.26 -0.18 26.75
CA VAL A 324 12.65 1.11 27.34
C VAL A 324 11.46 1.74 28.05
N GLN A 325 11.65 2.21 29.28
CA GLN A 325 10.64 2.98 30.00
C GLN A 325 10.28 4.25 29.22
N ASN A 326 8.98 4.54 29.09
CA ASN A 326 8.47 5.63 28.27
C ASN A 326 8.85 5.54 26.77
N SER A 327 8.97 4.31 26.25
CA SER A 327 9.27 4.05 24.84
C SER A 327 8.35 4.83 23.90
N ILE A 328 8.95 5.69 23.07
CA ILE A 328 8.24 6.47 22.04
C ILE A 328 7.52 5.53 21.09
N TYR A 329 8.13 4.39 20.75
CA TYR A 329 7.50 3.36 19.94
C TYR A 329 6.18 2.88 20.57
N THR A 330 6.15 2.65 21.88
CA THR A 330 4.91 2.26 22.58
C THR A 330 3.87 3.38 22.53
N TYR A 331 4.25 4.65 22.74
CA TYR A 331 3.31 5.78 22.64
C TYR A 331 2.80 6.00 21.21
N PHE A 332 3.67 5.88 20.21
CA PHE A 332 3.32 6.03 18.80
C PHE A 332 2.30 4.98 18.37
N ARG A 333 2.35 3.79 18.99
CA ARG A 333 1.35 2.73 18.79
C ARG A 333 0.01 3.02 19.48
N THR A 334 0.03 3.43 20.75
CA THR A 334 -1.20 3.58 21.56
C THR A 334 -1.96 4.88 21.27
N ALA A 335 -1.26 5.94 20.84
CA ALA A 335 -1.88 7.21 20.46
C ALA A 335 -2.64 7.17 19.12
N SER A 336 -2.68 6.02 18.43
CA SER A 336 -3.56 5.84 17.26
C SER A 336 -5.04 5.57 17.62
N THR A 337 -5.41 5.75 18.90
CA THR A 337 -6.73 6.09 19.52
C THR A 337 -7.29 5.11 20.54
N ASN A 338 -6.67 3.95 20.81
CA ASN A 338 -7.15 3.07 21.88
C ASN A 338 -6.00 2.23 22.49
N PRO A 339 -5.66 2.40 23.78
CA PRO A 339 -4.58 1.66 24.44
C PRO A 339 -4.92 0.17 24.68
N ASN A 340 -6.18 -0.24 24.55
CA ASN A 340 -6.63 -1.64 24.68
C ASN A 340 -6.73 -2.36 23.34
N GLN A 341 -6.41 -1.69 22.23
CA GLN A 341 -6.57 -2.24 20.89
C GLN A 341 -5.23 -2.77 20.36
N GLN A 342 -5.21 -4.05 20.02
CA GLN A 342 -4.01 -4.74 19.52
C GLN A 342 -3.73 -4.46 18.03
N PHE A 343 -4.50 -3.59 17.40
CA PHE A 343 -4.44 -3.31 15.95
C PHE A 343 -3.85 -1.94 15.66
N TYR A 344 -3.19 -1.85 14.50
CA TYR A 344 -2.47 -0.67 14.05
C TYR A 344 -3.31 0.03 13.00
N TYR A 345 -3.42 1.35 13.10
CA TYR A 345 -4.21 2.15 12.18
C TYR A 345 -3.45 3.38 11.72
N PHE A 346 -3.73 3.89 10.51
CA PHE A 346 -3.17 5.19 10.12
C PHE A 346 -3.71 6.25 11.10
N PRO A 347 -2.92 7.25 11.51
CA PRO A 347 -3.43 8.31 12.37
C PRO A 347 -4.64 9.02 11.74
N GLY A 348 -5.79 8.97 12.45
CA GLY A 348 -7.08 9.49 11.96
C GLY A 348 -8.03 8.43 11.39
N THR A 349 -7.66 7.15 11.42
CA THR A 349 -8.56 6.02 11.11
C THR A 349 -9.76 6.00 12.05
N ASN A 350 -10.97 5.95 11.50
CA ASN A 350 -12.16 5.64 12.28
C ASN A 350 -12.25 4.13 12.53
N ILE A 351 -11.89 3.71 13.74
CA ILE A 351 -11.86 2.32 14.14
C ILE A 351 -13.24 1.70 14.39
N ASN A 352 -14.29 2.52 14.52
CA ASN A 352 -15.63 2.04 14.87
C ASN A 352 -16.38 1.47 13.67
N ASP A 353 -15.97 1.84 12.44
CA ASP A 353 -16.64 1.51 11.18
C ASP A 353 -15.78 0.61 10.28
N LEU A 354 -14.71 0.03 10.83
CA LEU A 354 -13.90 -0.95 10.12
C LEU A 354 -14.72 -2.21 9.87
N PRO A 355 -14.68 -2.80 8.65
CA PRO A 355 -15.19 -4.15 8.44
C PRO A 355 -14.49 -5.05 9.45
N THR A 356 -15.28 -5.82 10.22
CA THR A 356 -14.74 -6.86 11.09
C THR A 356 -13.87 -7.78 10.23
N GLN A 357 -12.57 -7.84 10.56
CA GLN A 357 -11.61 -8.71 9.87
C GLN A 357 -11.95 -10.19 10.05
#